data_AF-A0A1G1G079-F1
#
_entry.id   AF-A0A1G1G079-F1
#
_cell.length_a   1.000
_cell.length_b   1.000
_cell.length_c   1.000
_cell.angle_alpha   90.00
_cell.angle_beta   90.00
_cell.angle_gamma   90.00
#
_symmetry.space_group_name_H-M   'P 1'
#
loop_
_entity.id
_entity.type
_entity.pdbx_description
1 polymer ?
#
loop_
_entity_poly.entity_id
_entity_poly.type
_entity_poly.pdbx_seq_one_letter_code
_entity_poly.pdbx_strand_id
1 'polypeptide(L)' 'MGKHTFEDTSIVAFLSLKNYKVTPQRTYDGKVVFIVEGKDINRALQELYGNSQVGVLDFIKTLKALRSSIFALKAGGER' A
#
# COMPACT_ATOMS: atom_id res chain seq x y z
N MET A 1 5.40 16.73 5.17
CA MET A 1 5.34 15.26 5.00
C MET A 1 3.97 14.96 4.44
N GLY A 2 3.88 14.41 3.22
CA GLY A 2 2.58 14.18 2.56
C GLY A 2 1.93 12.91 3.07
N LYS A 3 0.60 12.91 3.18
CA LYS A 3 -0.21 11.75 3.58
C LYS A 3 -1.25 11.51 2.49
N HIS A 4 -1.27 10.31 1.94
CA HIS A 4 -2.22 9.93 0.89
C HIS A 4 -2.90 8.61 1.25
N THR A 5 -4.16 8.49 0.83
CA THR A 5 -4.96 7.28 1.05
C THR A 5 -5.11 6.55 -0.28
N PHE A 6 -4.85 5.24 -0.27
CA PHE A 6 -4.95 4.39 -1.43
C PHE A 6 -5.79 3.15 -1.13
N GLU A 7 -6.59 2.73 -2.11
CA GLU A 7 -7.35 1.47 -2.05
C GLU A 7 -6.65 0.35 -2.86
N ASP A 8 -5.87 0.73 -3.88
CA ASP A 8 -5.19 -0.22 -4.75
C ASP A 8 -3.91 -0.77 -4.10
N THR A 9 -3.98 -2.06 -3.72
CA THR A 9 -2.84 -2.80 -3.16
C THR A 9 -1.61 -2.87 -4.05
N SER A 10 -1.74 -2.78 -5.37
CA SER A 10 -0.61 -2.83 -6.30
C SER A 10 0.21 -1.54 -6.27
N ILE A 11 -0.46 -0.38 -6.23
CA ILE A 11 0.16 0.93 -6.03
C ILE A 11 0.86 0.96 -4.68
N VAL A 12 0.17 0.51 -3.63
CA VAL A 12 0.72 0.48 -2.27
C VAL A 12 1.91 -0.46 -2.17
N ALA A 13 1.91 -1.59 -2.89
CA ALA A 13 3.05 -2.50 -2.93
C ALA A 13 4.28 -1.84 -3.56
N PHE A 14 4.11 -1.12 -4.66
CA PHE A 14 5.20 -0.35 -5.26
C PHE A 14 5.74 0.73 -4.33
N LEU A 15 4.86 1.49 -3.66
CA LEU A 15 5.27 2.52 -2.71
C LEU A 15 5.98 1.91 -1.50
N SER A 16 5.51 0.77 -1.00
CA SER A 16 6.18 0.05 0.08
C SER A 16 7.58 -0.44 -0.33
N LEU A 17 7.79 -0.87 -1.57
CA LEU A 17 9.12 -1.23 -2.08
C LEU A 17 10.07 -0.02 -2.12
N LYS A 18 9.54 1.18 -2.34
CA LYS A 18 10.30 2.44 -2.33
C LYS A 18 10.51 2.98 -0.90
N ASN A 19 10.27 2.16 0.13
CA ASN A 19 10.42 2.47 1.55
C ASN A 19 9.47 3.56 2.09
N TYR A 20 8.31 3.75 1.46
CA TYR A 20 7.27 4.60 2.04
C TYR A 20 6.61 3.89 3.22
N LYS A 21 6.24 4.66 4.24
CA LYS A 21 5.53 4.12 5.40
C LYS A 21 4.07 3.85 5.00
N VAL A 22 3.67 2.59 5.05
CA VAL A 22 2.32 2.13 4.73
C VAL A 22 1.62 1.68 6.01
N THR A 23 0.47 2.27 6.31
CA THR A 23 -0.37 1.90 7.45
C THR A 23 -1.76 1.49 6.93
N PRO A 24 -2.15 0.22 7.04
CA PRO A 24 -3.50 -0.19 6.68
C PRO A 24 -4.49 0.29 7.75
N GLN A 25 -5.65 0.77 7.32
CA GLN A 25 -6.72 1.28 8.20
C GLN A 25 -8.07 0.77 7.71
N ARG A 26 -8.91 0.31 8.65
CA ARG A 26 -10.31 0.02 8.36
C ARG A 26 -11.12 1.32 8.40
N THR A 27 -11.87 1.58 7.34
CA THR A 27 -12.80 2.71 7.24
C THR A 27 -14.15 2.35 7.87
N TYR A 28 -14.99 3.37 8.12
CA TYR A 28 -16.31 3.20 8.74
C TYR A 28 -17.25 2.29 7.93
N ASP A 29 -17.10 2.24 6.61
CA ASP A 29 -17.83 1.35 5.71
C ASP A 29 -17.26 -0.08 5.67
N GLY A 30 -16.31 -0.39 6.55
CA GLY A 30 -15.71 -1.72 6.69
C GLY A 30 -14.70 -2.08 5.60
N LYS A 31 -14.39 -1.16 4.68
CA LYS A 31 -13.29 -1.34 3.73
C LYS A 31 -11.95 -1.16 4.42
N VAL A 32 -10.90 -1.67 3.77
CA VAL A 32 -9.52 -1.46 4.22
C VAL A 32 -8.85 -0.55 3.20
N VAL A 33 -8.34 0.57 3.68
CA VAL A 33 -7.54 1.53 2.90
C VAL A 33 -6.13 1.54 3.45
N PHE A 34 -5.19 2.05 2.65
CA PHE A 34 -3.79 2.20 3.05
C PHE A 34 -3.43 3.67 3.11
N ILE A 35 -3.00 4.11 4.28
CA ILE A 35 -2.35 5.40 4.46
C ILE A 35 -0.90 5.24 4.09
N VAL A 36 -0.42 6.08 3.17
CA VAL A 36 0.98 6.16 2.79
C VAL A 36 1.54 7.52 3.18
N GLU A 37 2.63 7.52 3.95
CA GLU A 37 3.33 8.71 4.43
C GLU A 37 4.74 8.78 3.81
N GLY A 38 5.12 9.97 3.33
CA GLY A 38 6.47 10.20 2.82
C GLY A 38 6.65 11.55 2.14
N LYS A 39 7.84 11.76 1.57
CA LYS A 39 8.12 12.91 0.68
C LYS A 39 7.87 12.48 -0.77
N ASP A 40 7.34 13.40 -1.57
CA ASP A 40 7.22 13.28 -3.03
C ASP A 40 6.48 12.04 -3.54
N ILE A 41 5.37 11.65 -2.88
CA ILE A 41 4.53 10.51 -3.31
C ILE A 41 4.11 10.64 -4.78
N ASN A 42 3.78 11.85 -5.23
CA ASN A 42 3.43 12.11 -6.63
C ASN A 42 4.54 11.73 -7.63
N ARG A 43 5.81 11.95 -7.26
CA ARG A 43 6.95 11.55 -8.09
C ARG A 43 7.06 10.03 -8.16
N ALA A 44 6.90 9.34 -7.04
CA ALA A 44 6.89 7.88 -7.03
C ALA A 44 5.73 7.30 -7.85
N LEU A 45 4.56 7.95 -7.86
CA LEU A 45 3.45 7.56 -8.74
C LEU A 45 3.80 7.76 -10.22
N GLN A 46 4.47 8.85 -10.58
CA GLN A 46 4.96 9.04 -11.95
C GLN A 46 5.95 7.94 -12.36
N GLU A 47 6.84 7.52 -11.46
CA GLU A 47 7.75 6.39 -11.72
C GLU A 47 6.99 5.07 -11.95
N LEU A 48 5.95 4.82 -11.17
CA LEU A 48 5.08 3.66 -11.34
C LEU A 48 4.42 3.66 -12.72
N TYR A 49 3.77 4.76 -13.10
CA TYR A 49 3.12 4.89 -14.42
C TYR A 49 4.11 4.94 -15.58
N GLY A 50 5.35 5.34 -15.32
CA GLY A 50 6.47 5.24 -16.24
C GLY A 50 7.03 3.82 -16.40
N ASN A 51 6.39 2.80 -15.82
CA ASN A 51 6.83 1.41 -15.83
C ASN A 51 8.25 1.21 -15.29
N SER A 52 8.58 1.88 -14.17
CA SER A 52 9.87 1.71 -13.50
C SER A 52 10.16 0.23 -13.21
N GLN A 53 11.36 -0.22 -13.56
CA GLN A 53 11.79 -1.59 -13.33
C GLN A 53 11.91 -1.87 -11.83
N VAL A 54 11.31 -2.97 -11.39
CA VAL A 54 11.37 -3.46 -10.01
C VAL A 54 11.66 -4.95 -9.97
N GLY A 55 12.23 -5.42 -8.85
CA GLY A 55 12.37 -6.84 -8.59
C GLY A 55 10.98 -7.50 -8.50
N VAL A 56 10.63 -8.33 -9.48
CA VAL A 56 9.29 -8.95 -9.56
C VAL A 56 8.96 -9.79 -8.33
N LEU A 57 9.95 -10.50 -7.78
CA LEU A 57 9.76 -11.32 -6.58
C LEU A 57 9.49 -10.46 -5.34
N ASP A 58 10.19 -9.33 -5.21
CA ASP A 58 10.00 -8.42 -4.07
C ASP A 58 8.64 -7.74 -4.15
N PHE A 59 8.22 -7.36 -5.36
CA PHE A 59 6.88 -6.84 -5.61
C PHE A 59 5.80 -7.86 -5.24
N ILE A 60 5.91 -9.10 -5.71
CA ILE A 60 4.94 -10.16 -5.40
C ILE A 60 4.91 -10.44 -3.89
N LYS A 61 6.06 -10.51 -3.21
CA LYS A 61 6.13 -10.72 -1.76
C LYS A 61 5.43 -9.59 -1.00
N THR A 62 5.74 -8.34 -1.35
CA THR A 62 5.12 -7.15 -0.74
C THR A 62 3.61 -7.12 -0.96
N LEU A 63 3.16 -7.40 -2.19
CA LEU A 63 1.74 -7.45 -2.53
C LEU A 63 1.00 -8.53 -1.73
N LYS A 64 1.60 -9.72 -1.58
CA LYS A 64 1.03 -10.79 -0.76
C LYS A 64 0.94 -10.41 0.72
N ALA A 65 1.98 -9.76 1.26
CA ALA A 65 1.98 -9.28 2.65
C ALA A 65 0.87 -8.24 2.90
N LEU A 66 0.70 -7.29 1.98
CA LEU A 66 -0.38 -6.28 2.06
C LEU A 66 -1.77 -6.91 1.95
N ARG A 67 -1.96 -7.91 1.09
CA ARG A 67 -3.23 -8.65 1.04
C ARG A 67 -3.50 -9.39 2.35
N SER A 68 -2.47 -10.00 2.95
CA SER A 68 -2.60 -10.67 4.25
C SER A 68 -3.02 -9.71 5.37
N SER A 69 -2.52 -8.46 5.36
CA SER A 69 -2.91 -7.47 6.37
C SER A 69 -4.36 -7.03 6.26
N ILE A 70 -4.94 -7.00 5.05
CA ILE A 70 -6.38 -6.76 4.84
C ILE A 70 -7.20 -7.85 5.54
N PHE A 71 -6.85 -9.12 5.37
CA PHE A 71 -7.58 -10.23 6.00
C PHE A 71 -7.49 -10.18 7.53
N ALA A 72 -6.30 -9.91 8.08
CA ALA A 72 -6.11 -9.77 9.52
C ALA A 72 -6.97 -8.64 10.11
N LEU A 73 -7.04 -7.49 9.43
CA LEU A 73 -7.83 -6.35 9.87
C LEU A 73 -9.34 -6.56 9.74
N LYS A 74 -9.79 -7.35 8.76
CA LYS A 74 -11.20 -7.74 8.64
C LYS A 74 -11.60 -8.71 9.75
N ALA A 75 -10.81 -9.74 9.99
CA ALA A 75 -11.07 -10.76 11.01
C ALA A 75 -10.98 -10.21 12.45
N GLY A 76 -10.13 -9.21 12.69
CA GLY A 76 -9.94 -8.62 14.02
C GLY A 76 -11.06 -7.71 14.52
N GLY A 77 -12.05 -7.37 13.68
CA GLY A 77 -13.19 -6.52 14.09
C GLY A 77 -14.52 -7.26 14.24
N GLU A 78 -14.51 -8.59 14.22
CA GLU A 78 -15.69 -9.45 14.48
C GLU A 78 -15.63 -10.10 15.88
N ARG A 79 -14.90 -9.51 16.82
CA ARG A 79 -14.84 -9.92 18.23
C ARG A 79 -15.28 -8.80 19.15
#